data_AF-A0A7C2Q757-F1
#
_entry.id   AF-A0A7C2Q757-F1
#
_cell.length_a   1.000
_cell.length_b   1.000
_cell.length_c   1.000
_cell.angle_alpha   90.00
_cell.angle_beta   90.00
_cell.angle_gamma   90.00
#
_symmetry.space_group_name_H-M   'P 1'
#
loop_
_entity.id
_entity.type
_entity.pdbx_description
1 polymer ?
#
loop_
_entity_poly.entity_id
_entity_poly.type
_entity_poly.pdbx_seq_one_letter_code
_entity_poly.pdbx_strand_id
1 'polypeptide(L)'
;MSAWISVVMIGPAGCGKTSMVASFGRWLEEELGERPIYVNLDPGVLRLPYEPDYDVRSLVRVDDLMREAGLGPNGAMIRAAEIIEERLDDVVARIRSIDGAGFRLIDTPGQMELFLFREMGPRIVERLSEGSRAVAVYILDPFLATSLSGLAVGVSMSIITRLRLRI
;
A
#
# COMPACT_ATOMS: atom_id res chain seq x y z
N MET A 1 -14.43 -10.71 -19.23
CA MET A 1 -13.63 -10.56 -18.00
C MET A 1 -13.35 -9.08 -17.82
N SER A 2 -14.04 -8.41 -16.91
CA SER A 2 -13.68 -7.05 -16.50
C SER A 2 -12.26 -7.11 -15.92
N ALA A 3 -11.30 -6.45 -16.57
CA ALA A 3 -9.92 -6.45 -16.12
C ALA A 3 -9.79 -5.48 -14.95
N TRP A 4 -9.51 -6.00 -13.76
CA TRP A 4 -9.22 -5.20 -12.58
C TRP A 4 -7.99 -4.31 -12.78
N ILE A 5 -8.07 -3.05 -12.34
CA ILE A 5 -6.92 -2.17 -12.24
C ILE A 5 -6.56 -2.00 -10.77
N SER A 6 -5.40 -2.53 -10.38
CA SER A 6 -4.84 -2.38 -9.04
C SER A 6 -3.96 -1.14 -9.01
N VAL A 7 -4.37 -0.13 -8.23
CA VAL A 7 -3.65 1.13 -8.08
C VAL A 7 -2.93 1.10 -6.74
N VAL A 8 -1.61 0.98 -6.79
CA VAL A 8 -0.75 0.85 -5.60
C VAL A 8 -0.18 2.22 -5.26
N MET A 9 -0.63 2.80 -4.15
CA MET A 9 -0.14 4.10 -3.67
C MET A 9 1.18 3.91 -2.94
N ILE A 10 2.25 4.58 -3.40
CA ILE A 10 3.59 4.43 -2.87
C ILE A 10 4.20 5.80 -2.65
N GLY A 11 5.02 5.92 -1.62
CA GLY A 11 5.78 7.13 -1.35
C GLY A 11 6.22 7.17 0.11
N PRO A 12 7.02 8.17 0.50
CA PRO A 12 7.50 8.33 1.87
C PRO A 12 6.38 8.42 2.91
N ALA A 13 6.72 8.23 4.19
CA ALA A 13 5.79 8.48 5.28
C ALA A 13 5.33 9.95 5.26
N GLY A 14 4.03 10.18 5.48
CA GLY A 14 3.47 11.53 5.48
C GLY A 14 3.18 12.14 4.10
N CYS A 15 3.56 11.51 2.98
CA CYS A 15 3.30 12.09 1.64
C CYS A 15 1.82 12.08 1.21
N GLY A 16 0.93 11.45 1.99
CA GLY A 16 -0.52 11.48 1.74
C GLY A 16 -1.10 10.26 1.03
N LYS A 17 -0.44 9.09 1.05
CA LYS A 17 -0.95 7.82 0.48
C LYS A 17 -2.40 7.51 0.87
N THR A 18 -2.66 7.38 2.17
CA THR A 18 -4.00 7.09 2.72
C THR A 18 -5.04 8.14 2.35
N SER A 19 -4.65 9.42 2.33
CA SER A 19 -5.52 10.51 1.91
C SER A 19 -5.83 10.43 0.41
N MET A 20 -4.85 10.06 -0.42
CA MET A 20 -5.03 9.86 -1.86
C MET A 20 -5.97 8.68 -2.13
N VAL A 21 -5.83 7.57 -1.39
CA VAL A 21 -6.76 6.42 -1.50
C VAL A 21 -8.20 6.85 -1.21
N ALA A 22 -8.45 7.56 -0.10
CA ALA A 22 -9.79 8.04 0.24
C ALA A 22 -10.36 8.99 -0.81
N SER A 23 -9.59 10.02 -1.19
CA SER A 23 -10.06 11.05 -2.12
C SER A 23 -10.27 10.50 -3.52
N PHE A 24 -9.36 9.65 -4.01
CA PHE A 24 -9.50 9.05 -5.33
C PHE A 24 -10.67 8.06 -5.37
N GLY A 25 -10.85 7.26 -4.32
CA GLY A 25 -11.98 6.34 -4.28
C GLY A 25 -13.33 7.04 -4.21
N ARG A 26 -13.44 8.14 -3.45
CA ARG A 26 -14.63 9.00 -3.47
C ARG A 26 -14.89 9.58 -4.86
N TRP A 27 -13.85 10.08 -5.52
CA TRP A 27 -13.97 10.63 -6.86
C TRP A 27 -14.45 9.57 -7.88
N LEU A 28 -13.94 8.33 -7.80
CA LEU A 28 -14.40 7.23 -8.66
C LEU A 28 -15.90 6.94 -8.45
N GLU A 29 -16.36 6.97 -7.20
CA GLU A 29 -17.77 6.73 -6.88
C GLU A 29 -18.67 7.90 -7.34
N GLU A 30 -18.25 9.14 -7.10
CA GLU A 30 -19.01 10.35 -7.46
C GLU A 30 -19.09 10.58 -8.97
N GLU A 31 -17.99 10.41 -9.70
CA GLU A 31 -17.91 10.76 -11.12
C GLU A 31 -18.16 9.58 -12.06
N LEU A 32 -17.81 8.35 -11.65
CA LEU A 32 -17.96 7.16 -12.49
C LEU A 32 -19.05 6.22 -11.98
N GLY A 33 -19.59 6.44 -10.78
CA GLY A 33 -20.54 5.51 -10.16
C GLY A 33 -19.92 4.16 -9.79
N GLU A 34 -18.59 4.09 -9.69
CA GLU A 34 -17.85 2.87 -9.40
C GLU A 34 -17.17 2.96 -8.03
N ARG A 35 -17.70 2.23 -7.04
CA ARG A 35 -17.03 2.06 -5.74
C ARG A 35 -15.81 1.14 -5.91
N PRO A 36 -14.58 1.62 -5.67
CA PRO A 36 -13.41 0.75 -5.73
C PRO A 36 -13.37 -0.18 -4.52
N ILE A 37 -12.59 -1.25 -4.64
CA ILE A 37 -12.18 -2.06 -3.50
C ILE A 37 -11.04 -1.34 -2.78
N TYR A 38 -11.22 -1.06 -1.49
CA TYR A 38 -10.22 -0.45 -0.61
C TYR A 38 -9.40 -1.52 0.09
N VAL A 39 -8.08 -1.48 -0.08
CA VAL A 39 -7.14 -2.44 0.51
C VAL A 39 -6.13 -1.69 1.37
N ASN A 40 -6.21 -1.87 2.69
CA ASN A 40 -5.19 -1.39 3.62
C ASN A 40 -4.11 -2.46 3.85
N LEU A 41 -2.87 -2.16 3.47
CA LEU A 41 -1.69 -2.96 3.77
C LEU A 41 -0.78 -2.34 4.83
N ASP A 42 -1.17 -1.22 5.46
CA ASP A 42 -0.41 -0.62 6.57
C ASP A 42 -0.85 -1.23 7.92
N PRO A 43 0.01 -2.02 8.61
CA PRO A 43 -0.31 -2.59 9.92
C PRO A 43 -0.15 -1.57 11.07
N GLY A 44 0.44 -0.40 10.80
CA GLY A 44 0.72 0.66 11.79
C GLY A 44 -0.27 1.83 11.75
N VAL A 45 -1.23 1.82 10.83
CA VAL A 45 -2.22 2.90 10.73
C VAL A 45 -3.25 2.83 11.86
N LEU A 46 -3.43 3.95 12.57
CA LEU A 46 -4.37 4.04 13.69
C LEU A 46 -5.82 4.18 13.22
N ARG A 47 -6.07 5.08 12.27
CA ARG A 47 -7.41 5.38 11.73
C ARG A 47 -7.35 5.57 10.22
N LEU A 48 -8.32 4.99 9.52
CA LEU A 48 -8.48 5.13 8.08
C LEU A 48 -9.62 6.10 7.77
N PRO A 49 -9.47 6.99 6.77
CA PRO A 49 -10.52 7.89 6.30
C PRO A 49 -11.48 7.25 5.29
N TYR A 50 -11.40 5.93 5.11
CA TYR A 50 -12.24 5.10 4.26
C TYR A 50 -12.51 3.77 4.98
N GLU A 51 -13.52 3.03 4.55
CA GLU A 51 -13.83 1.68 5.06
C GLU A 51 -13.12 0.64 4.17
N PRO A 52 -12.08 -0.05 4.68
CA PRO A 52 -11.35 -1.04 3.90
C PRO A 52 -12.18 -2.31 3.69
N ASP A 53 -12.25 -2.81 2.45
CA ASP A 53 -12.78 -4.15 2.16
C ASP A 53 -11.78 -5.24 2.58
N TYR A 54 -10.48 -4.93 2.53
CA TYR A 54 -9.43 -5.73 3.15
C TYR A 54 -8.55 -4.88 4.06
N ASP A 55 -8.37 -5.32 5.30
CA ASP A 55 -7.51 -4.67 6.27
C ASP A 55 -6.49 -5.65 6.87
N VAL A 56 -5.21 -5.42 6.60
CA VAL A 56 -4.10 -6.22 7.13
C VAL A 56 -4.04 -6.22 8.65
N ARG A 57 -4.65 -5.22 9.32
CA ARG A 57 -4.73 -5.16 10.78
C ARG A 57 -5.57 -6.28 11.40
N SER A 58 -6.38 -6.97 10.60
CA SER A 58 -7.05 -8.22 11.02
C SER A 58 -6.09 -9.41 11.15
N LEU A 59 -4.94 -9.35 10.48
CA LEU A 59 -3.86 -10.33 10.57
C LEU A 59 -2.82 -9.92 11.61
N VAL A 60 -2.36 -8.66 11.57
CA VAL A 60 -1.29 -8.17 12.44
C VAL A 60 -1.39 -6.65 12.66
N ARG A 61 -1.24 -6.22 13.92
CA ARG A 61 -1.18 -4.80 14.29
C ARG A 61 0.15 -4.48 14.95
N VAL A 62 0.74 -3.36 14.57
CA VAL A 62 2.01 -2.89 15.14
C VAL A 62 1.87 -2.62 16.63
N ASP A 63 0.75 -2.01 17.05
CA ASP A 63 0.47 -1.73 18.46
C ASP A 63 0.39 -3.00 19.34
N ASP A 64 -0.07 -4.11 18.77
CA ASP A 64 -0.16 -5.39 19.48
C ASP A 64 1.24 -6.00 19.62
N LEU A 65 2.04 -5.98 18.55
CA LEU A 65 3.43 -6.43 18.58
C LEU A 65 4.30 -5.62 19.55
N MET A 66 4.07 -4.31 19.65
CA MET A 66 4.77 -3.47 20.63
C MET A 66 4.40 -3.84 22.06
N ARG A 67 3.11 -4.09 22.34
CA ARG A 67 2.62 -4.40 23.69
C ARG A 67 2.93 -5.82 24.14
N GLU A 68 2.73 -6.80 23.27
CA GLU A 68 2.79 -8.22 23.60
C GLU A 68 4.21 -8.79 23.46
N ALA A 69 4.94 -8.38 22.42
CA ALA A 69 6.30 -8.86 22.16
C ALA A 69 7.40 -7.91 22.67
N GLY A 70 7.04 -6.78 23.28
CA GLY A 70 7.99 -5.80 23.83
C GLY A 70 8.88 -5.14 22.78
N LEU A 71 8.43 -5.11 21.51
CA LEU A 71 9.18 -4.56 20.41
C LEU A 71 9.08 -3.03 20.38
N GLY A 72 10.17 -2.35 20.02
CA GLY A 72 10.11 -0.94 19.63
C GLY A 72 9.35 -0.75 18.29
N PRO A 73 8.93 0.48 17.95
CA PRO A 73 8.10 0.75 16.77
C PRO A 73 8.65 0.17 15.45
N ASN A 74 9.94 0.38 15.18
CA ASN A 74 10.58 -0.15 13.96
C ASN A 74 10.67 -1.68 13.98
N GLY A 75 10.94 -2.28 15.15
CA GLY A 75 11.00 -3.73 15.30
C GLY A 75 9.62 -4.37 15.10
N ALA A 76 8.57 -3.74 15.62
CA ALA A 76 7.20 -4.17 15.43
C ALA A 76 6.76 -4.04 13.95
N MET A 77 7.12 -2.96 13.26
CA MET A 77 6.85 -2.81 11.83
C MET A 77 7.57 -3.87 10.99
N ILE A 78 8.83 -4.17 11.31
CA ILE A 78 9.59 -5.25 10.66
C ILE A 78 8.91 -6.61 10.88
N ARG A 79 8.55 -6.92 12.12
CA ARG A 79 7.90 -8.20 12.45
C ARG A 79 6.51 -8.31 11.80
N ALA A 80 5.77 -7.21 11.70
CA ALA A 80 4.51 -7.18 10.97
C ALA A 80 4.70 -7.50 9.48
N ALA A 81 5.71 -6.92 8.83
CA ALA A 81 6.03 -7.22 7.44
C ALA A 81 6.40 -8.69 7.22
N GLU A 82 7.13 -9.31 8.16
CA GLU A 82 7.46 -10.74 8.13
C GLU A 82 6.20 -11.62 8.28
N ILE A 83 5.29 -11.30 9.20
CA ILE A 83 4.02 -12.03 9.37
C ILE A 83 3.15 -11.93 8.11
N ILE A 84 3.10 -10.76 7.47
CA ILE A 84 2.38 -10.56 6.22
C ILE A 84 3.00 -11.41 5.10
N GLU A 85 4.34 -11.47 5.04
CA GLU A 85 5.05 -12.31 4.07
C GLU A 85 4.82 -13.81 4.30
N GLU A 86 4.86 -14.27 5.55
CA GLU A 86 4.58 -15.66 5.95
C GLU A 86 3.16 -16.10 5.53
N ARG A 87 2.22 -15.15 5.46
CA ARG A 87 0.80 -15.39 5.12
C ARG A 87 0.41 -14.80 3.77
N LEU A 88 1.38 -14.52 2.90
CA LEU A 88 1.16 -13.79 1.65
C LEU A 88 0.06 -14.41 0.77
N ASP A 89 0.05 -15.74 0.64
CA ASP A 89 -0.95 -16.45 -0.17
C ASP A 89 -2.37 -16.24 0.34
N ASP A 90 -2.56 -16.29 1.66
CA ASP A 90 -3.86 -16.04 2.30
C ASP A 90 -4.30 -14.59 2.10
N VAL A 91 -3.37 -13.63 2.25
CA VAL A 91 -3.62 -12.20 2.05
C VAL A 91 -4.08 -11.95 0.61
N VAL A 92 -3.33 -12.45 -0.36
CA VAL A 92 -3.65 -12.27 -1.79
C VAL A 92 -4.96 -12.99 -2.15
N ALA A 93 -5.20 -14.20 -1.63
CA ALA A 93 -6.44 -14.92 -1.87
C ALA A 93 -7.66 -14.14 -1.36
N ARG A 94 -7.58 -13.59 -0.14
CA ARG A 94 -8.64 -12.75 0.43
C ARG A 94 -8.90 -11.50 -0.39
N ILE A 95 -7.86 -10.79 -0.81
CA ILE A 95 -7.99 -9.58 -1.65
C ILE A 95 -8.62 -9.93 -3.01
N ARG A 96 -8.23 -11.06 -3.60
CA ARG A 96 -8.76 -11.53 -4.90
C ARG A 96 -10.19 -12.04 -4.83
N SER A 97 -10.64 -12.53 -3.68
CA SER A 97 -12.01 -13.03 -3.49
C SER A 97 -13.05 -11.94 -3.24
N ILE A 98 -12.64 -10.68 -3.08
CA ILE A 98 -13.57 -9.57 -2.88
C ILE A 98 -14.25 -9.25 -4.21
N ASP A 99 -15.57 -9.39 -4.24
CA ASP A 99 -16.40 -9.00 -5.37
C ASP A 99 -16.48 -7.47 -5.48
N GLY A 100 -16.50 -6.96 -6.71
CA GLY A 100 -16.44 -5.53 -7.01
C GLY A 100 -16.18 -5.27 -8.49
N ALA A 101 -16.05 -4.00 -8.87
CA ALA A 101 -15.78 -3.62 -10.27
C ALA A 101 -14.69 -2.55 -10.36
N GLY A 102 -14.01 -2.53 -11.51
CA GLY A 102 -13.15 -1.42 -11.96
C GLY A 102 -11.77 -1.36 -11.30
N PHE A 103 -11.72 -1.05 -10.01
CA PHE A 103 -10.51 -0.59 -9.34
C PHE A 103 -10.27 -1.25 -7.97
N ARG A 104 -8.99 -1.53 -7.67
CA ARG A 104 -8.51 -1.85 -6.33
C ARG A 104 -7.52 -0.78 -5.90
N LEU A 105 -7.88 0.02 -4.90
CA LEU A 105 -7.00 1.04 -4.35
C LEU A 105 -6.24 0.45 -3.17
N ILE A 106 -4.93 0.33 -3.33
CA ILE A 106 -4.04 -0.33 -2.37
C ILE A 106 -3.22 0.74 -1.64
N ASP A 107 -3.50 0.88 -0.36
CA ASP A 107 -2.74 1.73 0.57
C ASP A 107 -1.58 0.94 1.15
N THR A 108 -0.35 1.41 0.93
CA THR A 108 0.87 0.70 1.36
C THR A 108 1.39 1.27 2.69
N PRO A 109 2.19 0.50 3.45
CA PRO A 109 2.77 0.97 4.70
C PRO A 109 3.40 2.36 4.62
N GLY A 110 3.22 3.15 5.68
CA GLY A 110 3.80 4.49 5.81
C GLY A 110 5.30 4.53 5.52
N GLN A 111 6.05 3.56 6.04
CA GLN A 111 7.49 3.38 5.81
C GLN A 111 7.75 2.67 4.48
N MET A 112 8.09 3.45 3.47
CA MET A 112 8.34 2.97 2.11
C MET A 112 9.47 1.92 2.05
N GLU A 113 10.45 2.01 2.95
CA GLU A 113 11.57 1.08 3.01
C GLU A 113 11.12 -0.36 3.30
N LEU A 114 10.10 -0.52 4.15
CA LEU A 114 9.54 -1.84 4.47
C LEU A 114 8.81 -2.45 3.27
N PHE A 115 8.14 -1.61 2.48
CA PHE A 115 7.45 -2.07 1.30
C PHE A 115 8.41 -2.33 0.14
N LEU A 116 9.41 -1.49 -0.09
CA LEU A 116 10.29 -1.63 -1.26
C LEU A 116 11.50 -2.55 -1.04
N PHE A 117 12.13 -2.51 0.13
CA PHE A 117 13.40 -3.20 0.37
C PHE A 117 13.27 -4.57 1.03
N ARG A 118 12.06 -4.93 1.50
CA ARG A 118 11.76 -6.31 1.92
C ARG A 118 10.98 -7.04 0.85
N GLU A 119 11.00 -8.37 0.92
CA GLU A 119 10.37 -9.24 -0.07
C GLU A 119 8.84 -9.14 -0.05
N MET A 120 8.24 -8.78 1.09
CA MET A 120 6.78 -8.60 1.24
C MET A 120 6.16 -7.72 0.14
N GLY A 121 6.70 -6.52 -0.13
CA GLY A 121 6.07 -5.58 -1.07
C GLY A 121 6.19 -5.96 -2.55
N PRO A 122 7.38 -6.28 -3.08
CA PRO A 122 7.52 -6.79 -4.44
C PRO A 122 6.68 -8.05 -4.67
N ARG A 123 6.67 -9.00 -3.72
CA ARG A 123 5.91 -10.24 -3.86
C ARG A 123 4.40 -10.00 -3.80
N ILE A 124 3.89 -9.12 -2.92
CA ILE A 124 2.45 -8.82 -2.89
C ILE A 124 2.00 -8.11 -4.16
N VAL A 125 2.80 -7.19 -4.71
CA VAL A 125 2.49 -6.51 -5.97
C VAL A 125 2.51 -7.49 -7.14
N GLU A 126 3.54 -8.34 -7.25
CA GLU A 126 3.62 -9.38 -8.28
C GLU A 126 2.40 -10.30 -8.23
N ARG A 127 2.07 -10.80 -7.04
CA ARG A 127 0.95 -11.72 -6.83
C ARG A 127 -0.41 -11.04 -7.01
N LEU A 128 -0.58 -9.76 -6.71
CA LEU A 128 -1.83 -9.05 -7.03
C LEU A 128 -1.96 -8.75 -8.52
N SER A 129 -0.83 -8.62 -9.23
CA SER A 129 -0.77 -8.33 -10.67
C SER A 129 -1.10 -9.55 -11.53
N GLU A 130 -0.96 -10.79 -11.05
CA GLU A 130 -1.34 -11.96 -11.86
C GLU A 130 -2.86 -11.92 -12.11
N GLY A 131 -3.26 -11.90 -13.39
CA GLY A 131 -4.67 -11.78 -13.78
C GLY A 131 -5.29 -10.38 -13.64
N SER A 132 -4.50 -9.34 -13.31
CA SER A 132 -4.94 -7.94 -13.27
C SER A 132 -3.92 -6.99 -13.92
N ARG A 133 -4.29 -5.73 -14.12
CA ARG A 133 -3.32 -4.68 -14.44
C ARG A 133 -2.94 -3.98 -13.14
N ALA A 134 -1.66 -3.79 -12.87
CA ALA A 134 -1.19 -3.02 -11.72
C ALA A 134 -0.51 -1.73 -12.19
N VAL A 135 -0.79 -0.64 -11.48
CA VAL A 135 -0.18 0.67 -11.68
C VAL A 135 0.31 1.17 -10.33
N ALA A 136 1.61 1.50 -10.25
CA ALA A 136 2.18 2.18 -9.10
C ALA A 136 2.00 3.69 -9.25
N VAL A 137 1.38 4.33 -8.26
CA VAL A 137 1.31 5.80 -8.15
C VAL A 137 2.31 6.24 -7.09
N TYR A 138 3.44 6.77 -7.54
CA TYR A 138 4.46 7.31 -6.65
C TYR A 138 4.12 8.76 -6.27
N ILE A 139 3.80 8.98 -5.00
CA ILE A 139 3.41 10.27 -4.44
C ILE A 139 4.65 10.92 -3.82
N LEU A 140 5.05 12.05 -4.39
CA LEU A 140 6.13 12.88 -3.88
C LEU A 140 5.55 14.03 -3.05
N ASP A 141 6.08 14.23 -1.84
CA ASP A 141 5.79 15.42 -1.04
C ASP A 141 6.37 16.66 -1.76
N PRO A 142 5.54 17.67 -2.11
CA PRO A 142 6.01 18.89 -2.76
C PRO A 142 7.12 19.62 -2.02
N PHE A 143 7.22 19.47 -0.69
CA PHE A 143 8.31 20.04 0.09
C PHE A 143 9.68 19.52 -0.36
N LEU A 144 9.78 18.25 -0.76
CA LEU A 144 11.00 17.67 -1.32
C LEU A 144 11.36 18.29 -2.68
N ALA A 145 10.38 18.77 -3.43
CA ALA A 145 10.60 19.41 -4.72
C ALA A 145 11.01 20.90 -4.63
N THR A 146 11.12 21.47 -3.42
CA THR A 146 11.52 22.88 -3.22
C THR A 146 13.01 23.15 -3.48
N SER A 147 13.84 22.10 -3.52
CA SER A 147 15.27 22.17 -3.82
C SER A 147 15.64 21.20 -4.94
N LEU A 148 16.68 21.53 -5.71
CA LEU A 148 17.18 20.63 -6.76
C LEU A 148 17.64 19.28 -6.20
N SER A 149 18.30 19.28 -5.04
CA SER A 149 18.73 18.05 -4.37
C SER A 149 17.56 17.21 -3.90
N GLY A 150 16.55 17.81 -3.27
CA GLY A 150 15.35 17.10 -2.83
C GLY A 150 14.54 16.53 -4.01
N LEU A 151 14.40 17.29 -5.11
CA LEU A 151 13.76 16.81 -6.32
C LEU A 151 14.52 15.62 -6.93
N ALA A 152 15.86 15.71 -7.01
CA ALA A 152 16.69 14.62 -7.51
C ALA A 152 16.55 13.35 -6.66
N VAL A 153 16.49 13.48 -5.33
CA VAL A 153 16.22 12.35 -4.41
C VAL A 153 14.84 11.77 -4.68
N GLY A 154 13.81 12.61 -4.78
CA GLY A 154 12.43 12.19 -5.05
C GLY A 154 12.27 11.40 -6.35
N VAL A 155 12.89 11.87 -7.44
CA VAL A 155 12.90 11.19 -8.74
C VAL A 155 13.74 9.90 -8.69
N SER A 156 14.88 9.91 -7.99
CA SER A 156 15.69 8.70 -7.84
C SER A 156 14.92 7.59 -7.11
N MET A 157 14.17 7.96 -6.08
CA MET A 157 13.33 7.01 -5.34
C MET A 157 12.16 6.47 -6.18
N SER A 158 11.59 7.26 -7.09
CA SER A 158 10.56 6.76 -8.01
C SER A 158 11.12 5.73 -9.01
N ILE A 159 12.36 5.95 -9.49
CA ILE A 159 13.07 4.98 -10.33
C ILE A 159 13.36 3.69 -9.55
N ILE A 160 13.87 3.80 -8.32
CA ILE A 160 14.10 2.64 -7.44
C ILE A 160 12.80 1.86 -7.20
N THR A 161 11.71 2.57 -6.94
CA THR A 161 10.37 1.98 -6.77
C THR A 161 9.98 1.14 -7.98
N ARG A 162 10.08 1.71 -9.19
CA ARG A 162 9.78 1.02 -10.45
C ARG A 162 10.63 -0.24 -10.63
N LEU A 163 11.93 -0.15 -10.37
CA LEU A 163 12.84 -1.28 -10.50
C LEU A 163 12.54 -2.41 -9.52
N ARG A 164 12.16 -2.08 -8.27
CA ARG A 164 11.85 -3.07 -7.23
C ARG A 164 10.50 -3.73 -7.44
N LEU A 165 9.49 -3.00 -7.89
CA LEU A 165 8.12 -3.52 -8.05
C LEU A 165 7.82 -4.07 -9.45
N ARG A 166 8.67 -3.77 -10.45
CA ARG A 166 8.52 -4.24 -11.83
C ARG A 166 7.19 -3.84 -12.49
N ILE A 167 6.59 -2.72 -12.03
CA ILE A 167 5.37 -2.11 -12.57
C ILE A 167 5.59 -0.61 -12.80
#